data_AF-A0A0G4L809-F1
#
_entry.id   AF-A0A0G4L809-F1
#
_cell.length_a   1.000
_cell.length_b   1.000
_cell.length_c   1.000
_cell.angle_alpha   90.00
_cell.angle_beta   90.00
_cell.angle_gamma   90.00
#
_symmetry.space_group_name_H-M   'P 1'
#
loop_
_entity.id
_entity.type
_entity.pdbx_description
1 polymer ?
#
loop_
_entity_poly.entity_id
_entity_poly.type
_entity_poly.pdbx_seq_one_letter_code
_entity_poly.pdbx_strand_id
1 'polypeptide(L)'
;MERQPVKTIPIHEHLRPRLCDTYENDSIFDKFEVVFSGDAKNVMTGSYNNNFMIYPTDPEKEVEVVLQADNNQPYVDKWEKERIACW
;
A
#
# COMPACT_ATOMS: atom_id res chain seq x y z
N MET A 1 20.44 0.34 21.98
CA MET A 1 19.58 -0.03 20.83
C MET A 1 19.29 1.25 20.08
N GLU A 2 19.67 1.33 18.81
CA GLU A 2 19.42 2.53 18.01
C GLU A 2 17.92 2.81 17.95
N ARG A 3 17.53 4.06 18.19
CA ARG A 3 16.12 4.50 18.29
C ARG A 3 15.52 4.91 16.95
N GLN A 4 16.22 4.65 15.85
CA GLN A 4 15.85 5.12 14.51
C GLN A 4 15.42 3.95 13.61
N PRO A 5 14.49 4.18 12.68
CA PRO A 5 14.07 3.15 11.73
C PRO A 5 15.23 2.73 10.83
N VAL A 6 15.30 1.44 10.50
CA VAL A 6 16.34 0.88 9.61
C VAL A 6 16.16 1.34 8.16
N LYS A 7 14.91 1.50 7.72
CA LYS A 7 14.53 1.99 6.38
C LYS A 7 13.21 2.75 6.48
N THR A 8 13.13 3.91 5.83
CA THR A 8 11.90 4.72 5.74
C THR A 8 11.51 4.81 4.28
N ILE A 9 10.29 4.39 3.95
CA ILE A 9 9.80 4.33 2.56
C ILE A 9 8.55 5.22 2.44
N PRO A 10 8.59 6.29 1.62
CA PRO A 10 7.44 7.16 1.43
C PRO A 10 6.46 6.60 0.38
N ILE A 11 5.40 5.94 0.84
CA ILE A 11 4.43 5.25 -0.05
C ILE A 11 3.50 6.23 -0.79
N HIS A 12 3.05 7.28 -0.10
CA HIS A 12 2.00 8.20 -0.59
C HIS A 12 2.53 9.59 -0.98
N GLU A 13 3.75 9.66 -1.54
CA GLU A 13 4.35 10.95 -1.88
C GLU A 13 3.52 11.73 -2.93
N HIS A 14 2.86 11.01 -3.83
CA HIS A 14 1.95 11.55 -4.84
C HIS A 14 0.71 12.25 -4.26
N LEU A 15 0.36 11.98 -3.00
CA LEU A 15 -0.79 12.60 -2.33
C LEU A 15 -0.43 13.88 -1.59
N ARG A 16 0.87 14.19 -1.40
CA ARG A 16 1.31 15.44 -0.78
C ARG A 16 0.64 16.71 -1.34
N PRO A 17 0.51 16.90 -2.67
CA PRO A 17 -0.16 18.09 -3.21
C PRO A 17 -1.69 18.06 -3.03
N ARG A 18 -2.31 16.90 -2.79
CA ARG A 18 -3.76 16.73 -2.59
C ARG A 18 -4.14 16.46 -1.13
N LEU A 19 -3.26 16.81 -0.20
CA LEU A 19 -3.52 16.62 1.25
C LEU A 19 -4.77 17.38 1.72
N CYS A 20 -5.08 18.53 1.12
CA CYS A 20 -6.31 19.27 1.43
C CYS A 20 -7.55 18.42 1.07
N ASP A 21 -7.54 17.77 -0.10
CA ASP A 21 -8.66 16.96 -0.58
C ASP A 21 -8.83 15.69 0.28
N THR A 22 -7.74 15.02 0.67
CA THR A 22 -7.82 13.84 1.56
C THR A 22 -8.19 14.20 2.99
N TYR A 23 -7.95 15.44 3.43
CA TYR A 23 -8.42 15.92 4.72
C TYR A 23 -9.93 16.20 4.71
N GLU A 24 -10.44 16.84 3.65
CA GLU A 24 -11.88 17.12 3.51
C GLU A 24 -12.72 15.85 3.37
N ASN A 25 -12.18 14.81 2.72
CA ASN A 25 -12.88 13.53 2.53
C ASN A 25 -12.65 12.52 3.67
N ASP A 26 -12.02 12.92 4.78
CA ASP A 26 -11.60 12.06 5.90
C ASP A 26 -10.70 10.86 5.54
N SER A 27 -10.33 10.71 4.27
CA SER A 27 -9.50 9.61 3.77
C SER A 27 -8.09 9.63 4.36
N ILE A 28 -7.63 10.77 4.88
CA ILE A 28 -6.36 10.88 5.60
C ILE A 28 -6.28 9.95 6.83
N PHE A 29 -7.42 9.53 7.40
CA PHE A 29 -7.49 8.61 8.53
C PHE A 29 -7.60 7.14 8.12
N ASP A 30 -7.58 6.86 6.81
CA ASP A 30 -7.61 5.50 6.29
C ASP A 30 -6.38 4.72 6.77
N LYS A 31 -6.61 3.44 7.10
CA LYS A 31 -5.57 2.53 7.55
C LYS A 31 -5.14 1.63 6.40
N PHE A 32 -3.87 1.68 6.07
CA PHE A 32 -3.25 0.76 5.12
C PHE A 32 -2.62 -0.40 5.87
N GLU A 33 -2.88 -1.61 5.38
CA GLU A 33 -2.19 -2.79 5.86
C GLU A 33 -0.88 -2.99 5.09
N VAL A 34 0.09 -3.58 5.79
CA VAL A 34 1.41 -3.87 5.26
C VAL A 34 1.69 -5.33 5.55
N VAL A 35 2.06 -6.07 4.51
CA VAL A 35 2.38 -7.50 4.62
C VAL A 35 3.81 -7.75 4.17
N PHE A 36 4.49 -8.63 4.91
CA PHE A 36 5.79 -9.14 4.53
C PHE A 36 5.61 -10.41 3.71
N SER A 37 6.40 -10.51 2.65
CA SER A 37 6.57 -11.77 1.94
C SER A 37 7.11 -12.84 2.89
N GLY A 38 6.76 -14.11 2.66
CA GLY A 38 7.20 -15.23 3.52
C GLY A 38 8.74 -15.41 3.57
N ASP A 39 9.46 -14.86 2.60
CA ASP A 39 10.92 -14.81 2.58
C ASP A 39 11.51 -13.56 3.26
N ALA A 40 10.66 -12.67 3.78
CA ALA A 40 11.00 -11.37 4.39
C ALA A 40 11.87 -10.44 3.52
N LYS A 41 11.95 -10.71 2.20
CA LYS A 41 12.73 -9.88 1.27
C LYS A 41 11.93 -8.75 0.69
N ASN A 42 10.60 -8.89 0.65
CA ASN A 42 9.70 -7.89 0.07
C ASN A 42 8.59 -7.55 1.05
N VAL A 43 8.16 -6.30 0.97
CA VAL A 43 7.04 -5.72 1.72
C VAL A 43 6.03 -5.25 0.69
N MET A 44 4.75 -5.55 0.93
CA MET A 44 3.65 -5.07 0.11
C MET A 44 2.74 -4.17 0.95
N THR A 45 2.28 -3.09 0.34
CA THR A 45 1.34 -2.13 0.94
C THR A 45 0.30 -1.73 -0.09
N GLY A 46 -0.93 -1.51 0.37
CA GLY A 46 -1.97 -0.88 -0.42
C GLY A 46 -1.77 0.63 -0.54
N SER A 47 -2.33 1.21 -1.59
CA SER A 47 -2.44 2.65 -1.82
C SER A 47 -3.77 2.97 -2.51
N TYR A 48 -4.11 4.26 -2.52
CA TYR A 48 -5.28 4.78 -3.23
C TYR A 48 -5.27 4.42 -4.71
N ASN A 49 -6.46 4.41 -5.32
CA ASN A 49 -6.73 4.00 -6.71
C ASN A 49 -6.52 2.50 -7.01
N ASN A 50 -6.72 1.63 -6.01
CA ASN A 50 -6.51 0.17 -6.13
C ASN A 50 -5.10 -0.19 -6.59
N ASN A 51 -4.11 0.62 -6.18
CA ASN A 51 -2.72 0.36 -6.44
C ASN A 51 -2.08 -0.35 -5.26
N PHE A 52 -1.28 -1.36 -5.52
CA PHE A 52 -0.42 -2.03 -4.56
C PHE A 52 1.02 -1.68 -4.89
N MET A 53 1.81 -1.41 -3.86
CA MET A 53 3.23 -1.11 -4.00
C MET A 53 4.02 -2.20 -3.28
N ILE A 54 4.97 -2.79 -3.98
CA ILE A 54 5.90 -3.79 -3.44
C ILE A 54 7.28 -3.17 -3.37
N TYR A 55 7.87 -3.23 -2.18
CA TYR A 55 9.18 -2.70 -1.86
C TYR A 55 10.10 -3.80 -1.37
N PRO A 56 11.34 -3.89 -1.89
CA PRO A 56 12.36 -4.75 -1.31
C PRO A 56 12.79 -4.21 0.05
N THR A 57 13.05 -5.13 0.98
CA THR A 57 13.57 -4.85 2.32
C THR A 57 15.07 -4.54 2.27
N ASP A 58 15.78 -5.08 1.26
CA ASP A 58 17.19 -4.79 1.02
C ASP A 58 17.41 -3.27 0.86
N PRO A 59 18.36 -2.65 1.58
CA PRO A 59 18.65 -1.21 1.46
C PRO A 59 19.34 -0.85 0.14
N GLU A 60 20.00 -1.81 -0.51
CA GLU A 60 20.71 -1.58 -1.79
C GLU A 60 19.79 -1.68 -3.02
N LYS A 61 18.58 -2.21 -2.85
CA LYS A 61 17.61 -2.33 -3.94
C LYS A 61 16.51 -1.29 -3.76
N GLU A 62 16.43 -0.37 -4.71
CA GLU A 62 15.33 0.58 -4.87
C GLU A 62 14.48 0.18 -6.07
N VAL A 63 13.94 -1.04 -6.04
CA VAL A 63 13.01 -1.50 -7.08
C VAL A 63 11.60 -1.35 -6.53
N GLU A 64 10.89 -0.33 -6.98
CA GLU A 64 9.48 -0.14 -6.65
C GLU A 64 8.63 -0.85 -7.71
N VAL A 65 7.83 -1.83 -7.29
CA VAL A 65 6.89 -2.48 -8.19
C VAL A 65 5.49 -1.98 -7.85
N VAL A 66 4.87 -1.25 -8.78
CA VAL A 66 3.49 -0.78 -8.66
C VAL A 66 2.60 -1.73 -9.46
N LEU A 67 1.64 -2.34 -8.78
CA LEU A 67 0.59 -3.16 -9.37
C LEU A 67 -0.73 -2.40 -9.25
N GLN A 68 -1.58 -2.49 -10.25
CA GLN A 68 -2.93 -1.92 -10.20
C GLN A 68 -3.92 -3.07 -10.35
N ALA A 69 -4.81 -3.23 -9.37
CA ALA A 69 -5.92 -4.17 -9.53
C ALA A 69 -6.96 -3.55 -10.48
N ASP A 70 -7.26 -4.26 -11.55
CA ASP A 70 -8.37 -3.91 -12.43
C ASP A 70 -9.69 -4.37 -11.82
N ASN A 71 -10.71 -3.52 -11.91
CA ASN A 71 -12.07 -3.87 -11.49
C ASN A 71 -12.78 -4.75 -12.53
N ASN A 72 -12.04 -5.45 -13.40
CA ASN A 72 -12.61 -6.27 -14.46
C ASN A 72 -13.09 -7.59 -13.85
N GLN A 73 -14.24 -7.51 -13.19
CA GLN A 73 -14.79 -8.55 -12.34
C GLN A 73 -15.42 -9.68 -13.18
N PRO A 74 -14.90 -10.92 -13.20
CA PRO A 74 -15.73 -12.06 -13.53
C PRO A 74 -16.57 -12.37 -12.29
N TYR A 75 -17.75 -11.75 -12.16
CA TYR A 75 -18.85 -12.16 -11.28
C TYR A 75 -18.42 -12.82 -9.95
N VAL A 76 -17.70 -12.10 -9.09
CA VAL A 76 -17.30 -12.62 -7.78
C VAL A 76 -18.29 -12.11 -6.75
N ASP A 77 -18.89 -13.06 -6.02
CA ASP A 77 -19.96 -12.84 -5.07
C ASP A 77 -19.65 -11.71 -4.09
N LYS A 78 -20.70 -10.93 -3.79
CA LYS A 78 -20.68 -9.71 -2.97
C LYS A 78 -20.02 -9.90 -1.58
N TRP A 79 -19.92 -11.14 -1.10
CA TRP A 79 -19.29 -11.55 0.15
C TRP A 79 -17.75 -11.55 0.12
N GLU A 80 -17.13 -11.69 -1.05
CA GLU A 80 -15.66 -11.73 -1.16
C GLU A 80 -15.04 -10.33 -1.24
N LYS A 81 -15.85 -9.31 -1.60
CA LYS A 81 -15.45 -7.89 -1.58
C LYS A 81 -15.06 -7.37 -0.21
N GLU A 82 -15.71 -7.84 0.86
CA GLU A 82 -15.34 -7.45 2.23
C GLU A 82 -14.04 -8.10 2.71
N ARG A 83 -13.60 -9.20 2.09
CA ARG A 83 -12.32 -9.84 2.41
C ARG A 83 -11.14 -9.19 1.69
N ILE A 84 -11.34 -8.69 0.48
CA ILE A 84 -10.27 -8.07 -0.32
C ILE A 84 -9.92 -6.65 0.19
N ALA A 85 -10.84 -5.98 0.89
CA ALA A 85 -10.52 -4.71 1.57
C ALA A 85 -9.61 -4.88 2.81
N CYS A 86 -9.37 -6.12 3.25
CA CYS A 86 -8.52 -6.46 4.39
C CYS A 86 -7.30 -7.32 3.98
N TRP A 87 -6.86 -7.26 2.72
CA TRP A 87 -5.62 -7.88 2.23
C TRP A 87 -4.89 -6.98 1.22
#